data_AF-A0A9J6D3Q2-F1
#
_entry.id   AF-A0A9J6D3Q2-F1
#
_cell.length_a   1.000
_cell.length_b   1.000
_cell.length_c   1.000
_cell.angle_alpha   90.00
_cell.angle_beta   90.00
_cell.angle_gamma   90.00
#
_symmetry.space_group_name_H-M   'P 1'
#
loop_
_entity.id
_entity.type
_entity.pdbx_description
1 polymer ?
#
loop_
_entity_poly.entity_id
_entity_poly.type
_entity_poly.pdbx_seq_one_letter_code
_entity_poly.pdbx_strand_id
1 'polypeptide(L)'
;MEVRNCPRCPFFSAQFIKVVNHIGVVHSVEPNFSVFCGIDGCSSTYKKFSSYKSHLYRRHRTLLEDTGSSLKHRSHGGTSNADRPDGMGNESFHQQEAGPGPLESDSVGTRNEEPVNDSAKPGTSKRKADFQCFLEEAKSALWRFFFSATEHHNLSHTAVEKLFSELQLVFELVLKAYANEIAHAVKTLGADRELDLLLSCSFIPDLFKGLDKKRAREKYAKETFPFVAPEEQVLGQGATYHYVPLPKLLHVLCNIPDIGAHLKTPEPDNQTPSVYRDYTDGMLYREHLRSVIPQSCAYTVIILFYTDEIEVVNPLGAKRGTHKLLAVYCCLLNLHARYRSKLESIYLVMLVRYAYVKTYGLTPVLQPLLTDLNHLFDEGLTIDLEGITTNVGVLLFGFSGDNLSMHRLGGFTCSFSNGRVCRFCMVSTKQLSLQTSESLCKVRTTDRHKLHLQAISVNGAANKRLYGVNESSVLLQLPYADVTRQLPPDLMHDVLEGGAECVLRHILNALLSAGLLLRSDLDRVCSFEYGPNDNKNKAVEINVAFLTSKAALKGTASSKWCLLRFLPLILEI
;
A
#
# COMPACT_ATOMS: atom_id res chain seq x y z
N MET A 1 -32.29 -25.17 -23.84
CA MET A 1 -31.76 -23.94 -23.23
C MET A 1 -30.81 -23.31 -24.22
N GLU A 2 -30.94 -22.00 -24.46
CA GLU A 2 -30.01 -21.26 -25.30
C GLU A 2 -28.62 -21.24 -24.63
N VAL A 3 -27.60 -21.79 -25.29
CA VAL A 3 -26.23 -21.83 -24.78
C VAL A 3 -25.54 -20.52 -25.15
N ARG A 4 -24.95 -19.84 -24.16
CA ARG A 4 -24.27 -18.56 -24.39
C ARG A 4 -22.76 -18.72 -24.32
N ASN A 5 -22.08 -18.09 -25.26
CA ASN A 5 -20.64 -18.20 -25.44
C ASN A 5 -19.92 -16.98 -24.85
N CYS A 6 -18.73 -17.22 -24.32
CA CYS A 6 -17.77 -16.15 -24.08
C CYS A 6 -17.35 -15.56 -25.44
N PRO A 7 -17.35 -14.23 -25.61
CA PRO A 7 -16.95 -13.61 -26.87
C PRO A 7 -15.43 -13.60 -27.09
N ARG A 8 -14.63 -14.10 -26.12
CA ARG A 8 -13.16 -14.04 -26.15
C ARG A 8 -12.48 -15.40 -26.19
N CYS A 9 -13.17 -16.48 -25.80
CA CYS A 9 -12.60 -17.82 -25.77
C CYS A 9 -13.70 -18.88 -25.99
N PRO A 10 -13.35 -20.16 -26.16
CA PRO A 10 -14.31 -21.24 -26.38
C PRO A 10 -15.23 -21.59 -25.19
N PHE A 11 -15.15 -20.87 -24.06
CA PHE A 11 -16.01 -21.13 -22.90
C PHE A 11 -17.48 -20.84 -23.21
N PHE A 12 -18.38 -21.73 -22.84
CA PHE A 12 -19.82 -21.55 -22.99
C PHE A 12 -20.58 -22.14 -21.81
N SER A 13 -21.77 -21.62 -21.56
CA SER A 13 -22.64 -22.12 -20.49
C SER A 13 -24.11 -21.85 -20.83
N ALA A 14 -24.99 -22.77 -20.43
CA ALA A 14 -26.44 -22.57 -20.47
C ALA A 14 -26.90 -21.50 -19.46
N GLN A 15 -26.10 -21.24 -18.41
CA GLN A 15 -26.34 -20.16 -17.45
C GLN A 15 -25.50 -18.94 -17.82
N PHE A 16 -26.16 -17.84 -18.16
CA PHE A 16 -25.48 -16.61 -18.57
C PHE A 16 -24.59 -16.03 -17.46
N ILE A 17 -24.99 -16.14 -16.18
CA ILE A 17 -24.17 -15.69 -15.05
C ILE A 17 -22.80 -16.39 -14.98
N LYS A 18 -22.70 -17.66 -15.39
CA LYS A 18 -21.41 -18.37 -15.44
C LYS A 18 -20.51 -17.84 -16.54
N VAL A 19 -21.07 -17.45 -17.68
CA VAL A 19 -20.32 -16.78 -18.77
C VAL A 19 -19.80 -15.43 -18.29
N VAL A 20 -20.63 -14.65 -17.60
CA VAL A 20 -20.25 -13.35 -17.03
C VAL A 20 -19.15 -13.50 -15.97
N ASN A 21 -19.29 -14.47 -15.07
CA ASN A 21 -18.27 -14.73 -14.05
C ASN A 21 -16.95 -15.21 -14.68
N HIS A 22 -17.03 -16.09 -15.68
CA HIS A 22 -15.86 -16.51 -16.44
C HIS A 22 -15.13 -15.31 -17.09
N ILE A 23 -15.85 -14.41 -17.78
CA ILE A 23 -15.27 -13.18 -18.36
C ILE A 23 -14.58 -12.35 -17.26
N GLY A 24 -15.21 -12.26 -16.08
CA GLY A 24 -14.67 -11.53 -14.94
C GLY A 24 -13.42 -12.14 -14.32
N VAL A 25 -13.32 -13.47 -14.29
CA VAL A 25 -12.20 -14.17 -13.66
C VAL A 25 -11.04 -14.35 -14.63
N VAL A 26 -11.33 -14.64 -15.89
CA VAL A 26 -10.32 -15.04 -16.88
C VAL A 26 -9.82 -13.84 -17.68
N HIS A 27 -10.73 -13.01 -18.20
CA HIS A 27 -10.37 -11.98 -19.17
C HIS A 27 -10.21 -10.59 -18.57
N SER A 28 -10.78 -10.32 -17.39
CA SER A 28 -10.83 -8.95 -16.83
C SER A 28 -9.46 -8.31 -16.55
N VAL A 29 -8.42 -9.14 -16.41
CA VAL A 29 -7.04 -8.74 -16.12
C VAL A 29 -6.16 -8.65 -17.37
N GLU A 30 -6.71 -8.91 -18.56
CA GLU A 30 -5.96 -8.79 -19.81
C GLU A 30 -5.61 -7.31 -20.10
N PRO A 31 -4.36 -7.01 -20.57
CA PRO A 31 -3.93 -5.65 -20.86
C PRO A 31 -4.84 -4.89 -21.85
N ASN A 32 -5.50 -5.63 -22.76
CA ASN A 32 -6.41 -5.11 -23.78
C ASN A 32 -7.84 -5.69 -23.64
N PHE A 33 -8.31 -5.83 -22.40
CA PHE A 33 -9.67 -6.31 -22.15
C PHE A 33 -10.70 -5.43 -22.87
N SER A 34 -11.52 -6.06 -23.71
CA SER A 34 -12.63 -5.45 -24.43
C SER A 34 -13.70 -6.52 -24.62
N VAL A 35 -14.89 -6.24 -24.12
CA VAL A 35 -16.02 -7.17 -24.23
C VAL A 35 -17.20 -6.49 -24.91
N PHE A 36 -17.67 -7.10 -25.99
CA PHE A 36 -18.88 -6.72 -26.70
C PHE A 36 -20.09 -7.36 -26.00
N CYS A 37 -21.13 -6.58 -25.72
CA CYS A 37 -22.32 -7.11 -25.06
C CYS A 37 -23.08 -8.08 -25.98
N GLY A 38 -23.57 -7.60 -27.13
CA GLY A 38 -24.26 -8.43 -28.13
C GLY A 38 -25.60 -9.03 -27.70
N ILE A 39 -26.08 -8.74 -26.48
CA ILE A 39 -27.32 -9.28 -25.93
C ILE A 39 -28.51 -8.44 -26.41
N ASP A 40 -29.55 -9.07 -26.94
CA ASP A 40 -30.78 -8.42 -27.42
C ASP A 40 -30.51 -7.24 -28.39
N GLY A 41 -29.48 -7.38 -29.24
CA GLY A 41 -29.06 -6.33 -30.18
C GLY A 41 -28.25 -5.19 -29.55
N CYS A 42 -27.81 -5.33 -28.29
CA CYS A 42 -26.97 -4.32 -27.63
C CYS A 42 -25.58 -4.22 -28.27
N SER A 43 -25.27 -3.07 -28.87
CA SER A 43 -24.00 -2.79 -29.55
C SER A 43 -22.90 -2.21 -28.63
N SER A 44 -23.10 -2.23 -27.31
CA SER A 44 -22.15 -1.63 -26.36
C SER A 44 -20.91 -2.49 -26.15
N THR A 45 -19.74 -1.84 -26.18
CA THR A 45 -18.43 -2.47 -25.92
C THR A 45 -17.79 -1.84 -24.69
N TYR A 46 -17.18 -2.66 -23.83
CA TYR A 46 -16.62 -2.24 -22.55
C TYR A 46 -15.15 -2.60 -22.43
N LYS A 47 -14.32 -1.63 -22.06
CA LYS A 47 -12.88 -1.81 -21.77
C LYS A 47 -12.57 -2.19 -20.31
N LYS A 48 -13.58 -2.26 -19.44
CA LYS A 48 -13.44 -2.66 -18.03
C LYS A 48 -14.55 -3.63 -17.65
N PHE A 49 -14.21 -4.71 -16.95
CA PHE A 49 -15.20 -5.73 -16.56
C PHE A 49 -16.24 -5.18 -15.59
N SER A 50 -15.85 -4.32 -14.64
CA SER A 50 -16.78 -3.68 -13.71
C SER A 50 -17.86 -2.85 -14.43
N SER A 51 -17.49 -2.16 -15.51
CA SER A 51 -18.42 -1.40 -16.37
C SER A 51 -19.35 -2.33 -17.14
N TYR A 52 -18.82 -3.43 -17.70
CA TYR A 52 -19.63 -4.45 -18.35
C TYR A 52 -20.63 -5.09 -17.38
N LYS A 53 -20.18 -5.52 -16.21
CA LYS A 53 -21.03 -6.08 -15.15
C LYS A 53 -22.13 -5.11 -14.74
N SER A 54 -21.78 -3.84 -14.51
CA SER A 54 -22.74 -2.78 -14.18
C SER A 54 -23.78 -2.57 -15.29
N HIS A 55 -23.36 -2.64 -16.56
CA HIS A 55 -24.28 -2.58 -17.69
C HIS A 55 -25.25 -3.75 -17.72
N LEU A 56 -24.76 -4.98 -17.53
CA LEU A 56 -25.62 -6.18 -17.50
C LEU A 56 -26.66 -6.10 -16.39
N TYR A 57 -26.28 -5.65 -15.20
CA TYR A 57 -27.25 -5.45 -14.10
C TYR A 57 -28.30 -4.37 -14.40
N ARG A 58 -27.98 -3.36 -15.22
CA ARG A 58 -28.90 -2.27 -15.55
C ARG A 58 -29.80 -2.56 -16.75
N ARG A 59 -29.31 -3.30 -17.73
CA ARG A 59 -29.97 -3.48 -19.05
C ARG A 59 -30.38 -4.91 -19.35
N HIS A 60 -29.76 -5.90 -18.70
CA HIS A 60 -29.97 -7.33 -18.95
C HIS A 60 -30.20 -8.10 -17.64
N ARG A 61 -30.83 -7.43 -16.66
CA ARG A 61 -31.05 -7.96 -15.30
C ARG A 61 -31.84 -9.27 -15.30
N THR A 62 -32.85 -9.37 -16.14
CA THR A 62 -33.70 -10.56 -16.29
C THR A 62 -32.90 -11.82 -16.63
N LEU A 63 -31.87 -11.69 -17.48
CA LEU A 63 -30.98 -12.79 -17.86
C LEU A 63 -30.00 -13.21 -16.75
N LEU A 64 -29.83 -12.36 -15.72
CA LEU A 64 -29.03 -12.69 -14.53
C LEU A 64 -29.89 -13.34 -13.43
N GLU A 65 -31.19 -13.06 -13.40
CA GLU A 65 -32.13 -13.53 -12.37
C GLU A 65 -32.79 -14.88 -12.72
N ASP A 66 -32.94 -15.21 -14.01
CA ASP A 66 -33.64 -16.43 -14.49
C ASP A 66 -32.81 -17.74 -14.36
N THR A 67 -31.76 -17.74 -13.53
CA THR A 67 -30.89 -18.90 -13.33
C THR A 67 -30.53 -19.12 -11.86
N GLY A 68 -31.54 -19.43 -11.05
CA GLY A 68 -31.42 -20.31 -9.87
C GLY A 68 -30.31 -20.05 -8.85
N SER A 69 -29.80 -18.82 -8.71
CA SER A 69 -28.84 -18.45 -7.66
C SER A 69 -29.43 -17.32 -6.83
N SER A 70 -29.95 -17.67 -5.65
CA SER A 70 -30.32 -16.70 -4.64
C SER A 70 -29.05 -16.22 -3.94
N LEU A 71 -28.37 -15.21 -4.49
CA LEU A 71 -27.41 -14.42 -3.73
C LEU A 71 -28.18 -13.44 -2.85
N LYS A 72 -28.75 -13.96 -1.76
CA LYS A 72 -29.28 -13.13 -0.68
C LYS A 72 -28.10 -12.46 0.03
N HIS A 73 -28.13 -11.14 -0.02
CA HIS A 73 -27.46 -10.26 0.91
C HIS A 73 -27.85 -10.65 2.35
N ARG A 74 -26.87 -10.95 3.21
CA ARG A 74 -27.01 -11.06 4.68
C ARG A 74 -25.70 -10.58 5.33
N SER A 75 -25.64 -9.36 5.86
CA SER A 75 -26.05 -8.94 7.22
C SER A 75 -25.27 -9.67 8.34
N HIS A 76 -24.46 -8.89 9.06
CA HIS A 76 -23.76 -9.29 10.29
C HIS A 76 -24.69 -9.46 11.50
N GLY A 77 -24.24 -10.31 12.44
CA GLY A 77 -24.73 -10.52 13.80
C GLY A 77 -24.86 -12.02 14.11
N GLY A 78 -24.36 -12.62 15.18
CA GLY A 78 -23.57 -12.21 16.35
C GLY A 78 -23.38 -13.43 17.26
N THR A 79 -22.24 -13.50 17.96
CA THR A 79 -21.92 -14.20 19.24
C THR A 79 -22.39 -15.64 19.52
N SER A 80 -21.44 -16.53 19.86
CA SER A 80 -21.35 -17.20 21.18
C SER A 80 -20.12 -18.11 21.33
N ASN A 81 -19.54 -18.12 22.53
CA ASN A 81 -18.39 -18.88 23.04
C ASN A 81 -18.49 -20.41 22.89
N ALA A 82 -17.34 -21.11 22.84
CA ALA A 82 -16.90 -22.10 23.84
C ALA A 82 -15.64 -22.88 23.42
N ASP A 83 -14.65 -22.86 24.32
CA ASP A 83 -13.79 -23.94 24.80
C ASP A 83 -12.75 -24.72 23.93
N ARG A 84 -11.56 -24.76 24.55
CA ARG A 84 -10.30 -25.53 24.38
C ARG A 84 -10.52 -27.08 24.30
N PRO A 85 -9.52 -27.98 24.06
CA PRO A 85 -8.08 -27.85 24.38
C PRO A 85 -7.02 -28.56 23.48
N ASP A 86 -5.76 -28.18 23.77
CA ASP A 86 -4.47 -28.93 23.88
C ASP A 86 -4.06 -30.11 22.96
N GLY A 87 -2.74 -30.13 22.70
CA GLY A 87 -1.95 -31.34 22.40
C GLY A 87 -0.91 -31.12 21.29
N MET A 88 0.25 -30.50 21.58
CA MET A 88 1.56 -31.16 21.81
C MET A 88 2.01 -32.16 20.74
N GLY A 89 3.23 -31.94 20.21
CA GLY A 89 4.01 -32.96 19.50
C GLY A 89 5.01 -32.36 18.52
N ASN A 90 6.06 -31.71 19.03
CA ASN A 90 7.17 -31.21 18.21
C ASN A 90 8.39 -32.10 18.50
N GLU A 91 8.73 -32.98 17.56
CA GLU A 91 10.01 -33.70 17.56
C GLU A 91 10.93 -33.11 16.48
N SER A 92 11.99 -32.51 16.99
CA SER A 92 13.22 -32.15 16.31
C SER A 92 13.91 -33.34 15.67
N PHE A 93 14.48 -33.17 14.47
CA PHE A 93 15.74 -33.84 14.15
C PHE A 93 16.62 -32.98 13.21
N HIS A 94 17.84 -32.75 13.68
CA HIS A 94 19.03 -32.34 12.93
C HIS A 94 19.27 -33.30 11.72
N GLN A 95 20.02 -33.00 10.65
CA GLN A 95 21.45 -32.69 10.65
C GLN A 95 21.94 -32.54 9.19
N GLN A 96 22.92 -31.66 8.99
CA GLN A 96 24.10 -31.70 8.07
C GLN A 96 23.87 -31.90 6.56
N GLU A 97 24.13 -30.90 5.71
CA GLU A 97 25.44 -30.42 5.21
C GLU A 97 26.25 -31.44 4.40
N ALA A 98 26.42 -31.18 3.10
CA ALA A 98 27.69 -31.26 2.38
C ALA A 98 27.55 -30.62 0.98
N GLY A 99 28.29 -29.55 0.71
CA GLY A 99 28.76 -29.20 -0.65
C GLY A 99 30.05 -29.97 -0.97
N PRO A 100 30.91 -29.55 -1.91
CA PRO A 100 30.79 -28.60 -3.02
C PRO A 100 31.06 -29.31 -4.38
N GLY A 101 30.77 -28.72 -5.54
CA GLY A 101 31.66 -27.81 -6.25
C GLY A 101 31.66 -28.10 -7.77
N PRO A 102 32.09 -27.15 -8.62
CA PRO A 102 31.66 -27.02 -10.02
C PRO A 102 32.76 -27.35 -11.03
N LEU A 103 32.39 -27.70 -12.26
CA LEU A 103 33.28 -27.68 -13.43
C LEU A 103 32.52 -27.19 -14.67
N GLU A 104 32.97 -26.06 -15.18
CA GLU A 104 32.69 -25.52 -16.52
C GLU A 104 33.45 -26.32 -17.59
N SER A 105 32.87 -26.45 -18.78
CA SER A 105 33.64 -26.35 -20.03
C SER A 105 32.75 -26.01 -21.23
N ASP A 106 33.17 -24.96 -21.93
CA ASP A 106 32.75 -24.57 -23.26
C ASP A 106 33.07 -25.65 -24.30
N SER A 107 32.28 -25.74 -25.38
CA SER A 107 32.77 -25.51 -26.75
C SER A 107 31.78 -25.91 -27.86
N VAL A 108 31.62 -24.97 -28.80
CA VAL A 108 31.64 -25.14 -30.27
C VAL A 108 30.50 -25.91 -30.95
N GLY A 109 29.85 -25.21 -31.87
CA GLY A 109 28.77 -25.70 -32.71
C GLY A 109 29.22 -26.64 -33.84
N THR A 110 28.24 -27.39 -34.34
CA THR A 110 28.28 -28.01 -35.65
C THR A 110 26.87 -28.00 -36.22
N ARG A 111 26.75 -27.52 -37.45
CA ARG A 111 25.52 -27.51 -38.25
C ARG A 111 25.30 -28.90 -38.87
N ASN A 112 24.01 -29.14 -39.13
CA ASN A 112 23.40 -30.12 -40.03
C ASN A 112 23.22 -31.53 -39.48
N GLU A 113 21.97 -31.88 -39.19
CA GLU A 113 21.25 -32.94 -39.91
C GLU A 113 19.74 -32.79 -39.61
N GLU A 114 18.96 -32.47 -40.64
CA GLU A 114 17.50 -32.63 -40.60
C GLU A 114 17.16 -34.13 -40.61
N PRO A 115 16.31 -34.62 -39.69
CA PRO A 115 15.57 -35.84 -39.95
C PRO A 115 14.23 -35.50 -40.61
N VAL A 116 14.07 -36.10 -41.76
CA VAL A 116 12.88 -36.15 -42.61
C VAL A 116 11.67 -36.70 -41.84
N ASN A 117 10.60 -35.89 -41.85
CA ASN A 117 9.17 -36.24 -41.92
C ASN A 117 8.59 -37.22 -40.88
N ASP A 118 7.75 -36.68 -39.99
CA ASP A 118 6.54 -37.38 -39.58
C ASP A 118 5.35 -36.42 -39.73
N SER A 119 4.45 -36.76 -40.65
CA SER A 119 3.32 -35.93 -41.06
C SER A 119 2.26 -35.85 -39.94
N ALA A 120 2.44 -34.92 -39.01
CA ALA A 120 1.40 -34.51 -38.09
C ALA A 120 0.32 -33.72 -38.84
N LYS A 121 -0.94 -34.19 -38.78
CA LYS A 121 -2.11 -33.46 -39.31
C LYS A 121 -2.10 -32.02 -38.74
N PRO A 122 -2.27 -30.96 -39.56
CA PRO A 122 -2.16 -29.57 -39.13
C PRO A 122 -3.09 -29.15 -37.97
N GLY A 123 -4.15 -29.93 -37.69
CA GLY A 123 -5.16 -29.64 -36.66
C GLY A 123 -4.88 -30.21 -35.26
N THR A 124 -4.05 -31.23 -35.09
CA THR A 124 -3.78 -31.85 -33.75
C THR A 124 -2.76 -31.05 -32.95
N SER A 125 -1.71 -30.55 -33.62
CA SER A 125 -0.68 -29.70 -33.00
C SER A 125 -1.28 -28.41 -32.39
N LYS A 126 -2.19 -27.76 -33.12
CA LYS A 126 -2.87 -26.53 -32.65
C LYS A 126 -3.73 -26.77 -31.41
N ARG A 127 -4.53 -27.84 -31.36
CA ARG A 127 -5.38 -28.16 -30.19
C ARG A 127 -4.57 -28.48 -28.94
N LYS A 128 -3.43 -29.17 -29.10
CA LYS A 128 -2.52 -29.47 -27.99
C LYS A 128 -1.89 -28.18 -27.43
N ALA A 129 -1.52 -27.25 -28.31
CA ALA A 129 -1.06 -25.93 -27.92
C ALA A 129 -2.17 -25.11 -27.21
N ASP A 130 -3.41 -25.15 -27.71
CA ASP A 130 -4.56 -24.47 -27.10
C ASP A 130 -4.83 -24.99 -25.67
N PHE A 131 -4.75 -26.30 -25.44
CA PHE A 131 -4.93 -26.87 -24.10
C PHE A 131 -3.79 -26.52 -23.14
N GLN A 132 -2.54 -26.51 -23.63
CA GLN A 132 -1.41 -26.06 -22.82
C GLN A 132 -1.56 -24.58 -22.42
N CYS A 133 -2.04 -23.73 -23.34
CA CYS A 133 -2.36 -22.33 -23.05
C CYS A 133 -3.41 -22.23 -21.93
N PHE A 134 -4.48 -23.02 -22.01
CA PHE A 134 -5.50 -23.10 -20.96
C PHE A 134 -4.91 -23.51 -19.59
N LEU A 135 -3.99 -24.49 -19.56
CA LEU A 135 -3.38 -24.94 -18.30
C LEU A 135 -2.55 -23.82 -17.65
N GLU A 136 -1.77 -23.06 -18.43
CA GLU A 136 -1.00 -21.93 -17.92
C GLU A 136 -1.91 -20.80 -17.41
N GLU A 137 -2.99 -20.49 -18.13
CA GLU A 137 -4.00 -19.52 -17.69
C GLU A 137 -4.69 -19.95 -16.39
N ALA A 138 -5.12 -21.21 -16.31
CA ALA A 138 -5.79 -21.77 -15.13
C ALA A 138 -4.86 -21.76 -13.91
N LYS A 139 -3.59 -22.15 -14.09
CA LYS A 139 -2.56 -22.06 -13.06
C LYS A 139 -2.38 -20.62 -12.62
N SER A 140 -2.18 -19.70 -13.55
CA SER A 140 -2.05 -18.27 -13.27
C SER A 140 -3.25 -17.71 -12.50
N ALA A 141 -4.48 -18.13 -12.84
CA ALA A 141 -5.70 -17.75 -12.13
C ALA A 141 -5.74 -18.29 -10.68
N LEU A 142 -5.33 -19.54 -10.45
CA LEU A 142 -5.22 -20.11 -9.10
C LEU A 142 -4.22 -19.35 -8.23
N TRP A 143 -3.05 -19.01 -8.80
CA TRP A 143 -2.04 -18.21 -8.13
C TRP A 143 -2.57 -16.82 -7.75
N ARG A 144 -3.25 -16.13 -8.67
CA ARG A 144 -3.89 -14.83 -8.37
C ARG A 144 -4.98 -14.97 -7.30
N PHE A 145 -5.78 -16.04 -7.35
CA PHE A 145 -6.81 -16.30 -6.34
C PHE A 145 -6.18 -16.50 -4.96
N PHE A 146 -5.03 -17.20 -4.88
CA PHE A 146 -4.31 -17.41 -3.63
C PHE A 146 -3.91 -16.07 -3.01
N PHE A 147 -3.23 -15.20 -3.77
CA PHE A 147 -2.81 -13.89 -3.26
C PHE A 147 -4.00 -12.96 -2.98
N SER A 148 -5.09 -13.07 -3.74
CA SER A 148 -6.31 -12.32 -3.42
C SER A 148 -6.89 -12.76 -2.06
N ALA A 149 -6.91 -14.07 -1.79
CA ALA A 149 -7.36 -14.61 -0.51
C ALA A 149 -6.50 -14.14 0.67
N THR A 150 -5.16 -14.14 0.53
CA THR A 150 -4.27 -13.68 1.61
C THR A 150 -4.28 -12.17 1.76
N GLU A 151 -4.11 -11.42 0.68
CA GLU A 151 -3.86 -9.97 0.75
C GLU A 151 -5.15 -9.14 0.81
N HIS A 152 -6.21 -9.51 0.09
CA HIS A 152 -7.45 -8.72 0.06
C HIS A 152 -8.43 -9.14 1.16
N HIS A 153 -8.40 -10.42 1.54
CA HIS A 153 -9.29 -10.96 2.57
C HIS A 153 -8.61 -11.20 3.92
N ASN A 154 -7.31 -10.87 4.04
CA ASN A 154 -6.52 -11.02 5.27
C ASN A 154 -6.60 -12.43 5.88
N LEU A 155 -6.75 -13.45 5.03
CA LEU A 155 -6.74 -14.84 5.47
C LEU A 155 -5.29 -15.26 5.72
N SER A 156 -5.06 -15.99 6.83
CA SER A 156 -3.73 -16.50 7.11
C SER A 156 -3.28 -17.47 6.01
N HIS A 157 -1.97 -17.49 5.70
CA HIS A 157 -1.42 -18.44 4.73
C HIS A 157 -1.82 -19.88 5.04
N THR A 158 -1.84 -20.29 6.31
CA THR A 158 -2.25 -21.62 6.74
C THR A 158 -3.72 -21.91 6.41
N ALA A 159 -4.61 -20.93 6.60
CA ALA A 159 -6.02 -21.09 6.25
C ALA A 159 -6.21 -21.22 4.72
N VAL A 160 -5.50 -20.40 3.94
CA VAL A 160 -5.58 -20.44 2.48
C VAL A 160 -4.96 -21.71 1.92
N GLU A 161 -3.84 -22.19 2.47
CA GLU A 161 -3.24 -23.48 2.10
C GLU A 161 -4.26 -24.62 2.26
N LYS A 162 -4.91 -24.72 3.42
CA LYS A 162 -5.94 -25.73 3.66
C LYS A 162 -7.12 -25.60 2.69
N LEU A 163 -7.60 -24.38 2.46
CA LEU A 163 -8.69 -24.10 1.53
C LEU A 163 -8.34 -24.54 0.11
N PHE A 164 -7.10 -24.31 -0.33
CA PHE A 164 -6.65 -24.72 -1.66
C PHE A 164 -6.41 -26.22 -1.77
N SER A 165 -6.01 -26.90 -0.69
CA SER A 165 -5.97 -28.38 -0.65
C SER A 165 -7.37 -28.99 -0.75
N GLU A 166 -8.37 -28.41 -0.07
CA GLU A 166 -9.77 -28.84 -0.18
C GLU A 166 -10.34 -28.55 -1.57
N LEU A 167 -10.02 -27.38 -2.15
CA LEU A 167 -10.36 -27.03 -3.53
C LEU A 167 -9.74 -28.01 -4.54
N GLN A 168 -8.46 -28.35 -4.33
CA GLN A 168 -7.78 -29.59 -4.71
C GLN A 168 -8.73 -30.75 -4.98
N LEU A 169 -9.17 -31.31 -3.86
CA LEU A 169 -9.96 -32.52 -3.79
C LEU A 169 -11.30 -32.38 -4.50
N VAL A 170 -11.97 -31.23 -4.36
CA VAL A 170 -13.25 -30.97 -5.03
C VAL A 170 -13.08 -30.98 -6.56
N PHE A 171 -12.04 -30.33 -7.08
CA PHE A 171 -11.75 -30.34 -8.52
C PHE A 171 -11.47 -31.75 -9.02
N GLU A 172 -10.65 -32.50 -8.31
CA GLU A 172 -10.36 -33.89 -8.66
C GLU A 172 -11.61 -34.76 -8.65
N LEU A 173 -12.46 -34.66 -7.62
CA LEU A 173 -13.70 -35.43 -7.51
C LEU A 173 -14.66 -35.14 -8.68
N VAL A 174 -14.93 -33.87 -8.96
CA VAL A 174 -15.88 -33.47 -10.00
C VAL A 174 -15.36 -33.85 -11.39
N LEU A 175 -14.09 -33.55 -11.69
CA LEU A 175 -13.53 -33.79 -13.02
C LEU A 175 -13.29 -35.29 -13.28
N LYS A 176 -12.84 -36.07 -12.29
CA LYS A 176 -12.72 -37.53 -12.44
C LYS A 176 -14.09 -38.18 -12.63
N ALA A 177 -15.13 -37.72 -11.92
CA ALA A 177 -16.50 -38.21 -12.14
C ALA A 177 -16.97 -37.94 -13.57
N TYR A 178 -16.78 -36.71 -14.07
CA TYR A 178 -17.15 -36.36 -15.45
C TYR A 178 -16.31 -37.11 -16.49
N ALA A 179 -15.01 -37.29 -16.23
CA ALA A 179 -14.14 -38.06 -17.11
C ALA A 179 -14.55 -39.54 -17.19
N ASN A 180 -15.01 -40.14 -16.09
CA ASN A 180 -15.54 -41.51 -16.09
C ASN A 180 -16.82 -41.62 -16.94
N GLU A 181 -17.73 -40.65 -16.84
CA GLU A 181 -18.94 -40.62 -17.67
C GLU A 181 -18.59 -40.48 -19.17
N ILE A 182 -17.65 -39.61 -19.52
CA ILE A 182 -17.16 -39.48 -20.89
C ILE A 182 -16.50 -40.78 -21.36
N ALA A 183 -15.64 -41.39 -20.53
CA ALA A 183 -14.98 -42.66 -20.85
C ALA A 183 -16.01 -43.76 -21.16
N HIS A 184 -17.09 -43.81 -20.38
CA HIS A 184 -18.18 -44.76 -20.62
C HIS A 184 -18.91 -44.47 -21.94
N ALA A 185 -19.20 -43.20 -22.22
CA ALA A 185 -19.88 -42.78 -23.45
C ALA A 185 -19.05 -42.98 -24.72
N VAL A 186 -17.72 -42.92 -24.64
CA VAL A 186 -16.80 -43.04 -25.79
C VAL A 186 -16.33 -44.48 -26.04
N LYS A 187 -16.43 -45.39 -25.06
CA LYS A 187 -16.12 -46.84 -25.23
C LYS A 187 -16.87 -47.53 -26.38
N THR A 188 -17.94 -46.93 -26.90
CA THR A 188 -18.71 -47.40 -28.06
C THR A 188 -18.12 -47.02 -29.42
N LEU A 189 -17.07 -46.18 -29.49
CA LEU A 189 -16.52 -45.62 -30.74
C LEU A 189 -15.07 -46.01 -31.05
N GLY A 190 -14.39 -46.75 -30.16
CA GLY A 190 -12.97 -47.12 -30.26
C GLY A 190 -12.04 -46.05 -29.65
N ALA A 191 -11.30 -46.42 -28.60
CA ALA A 191 -10.51 -45.48 -27.82
C ALA A 191 -9.10 -45.27 -28.40
N ASP A 192 -8.67 -44.01 -28.45
CA ASP A 192 -7.30 -43.57 -28.76
C ASP A 192 -6.52 -43.36 -27.44
N ARG A 193 -5.22 -43.68 -27.42
CA ARG A 193 -4.32 -43.52 -26.24
C ARG A 193 -4.30 -42.09 -25.71
N GLU A 194 -4.49 -41.10 -26.58
CA GLU A 194 -4.49 -39.67 -26.21
C GLU A 194 -5.76 -39.29 -25.41
N LEU A 195 -6.88 -39.96 -25.66
CA LEU A 195 -8.14 -39.75 -24.94
C LEU A 195 -8.04 -40.30 -23.50
N ASP A 196 -7.44 -41.48 -23.31
CA ASP A 196 -7.22 -42.05 -21.98
C ASP A 196 -6.35 -41.12 -21.11
N LEU A 197 -5.35 -40.47 -21.71
CA LEU A 197 -4.51 -39.50 -21.00
C LEU A 197 -5.29 -38.26 -20.56
N LEU A 198 -6.14 -37.70 -21.42
CA LEU A 198 -7.00 -36.56 -21.08
C LEU A 198 -8.01 -36.91 -19.97
N LEU A 199 -8.62 -38.10 -20.07
CA LEU A 199 -9.61 -38.58 -19.10
C LEU A 199 -8.96 -38.98 -17.76
N SER A 200 -7.64 -39.22 -17.71
CA SER A 200 -6.93 -39.46 -16.45
C SER A 200 -6.95 -38.25 -15.50
N CYS A 201 -7.19 -37.04 -16.02
CA CYS A 201 -7.15 -35.79 -15.26
C CYS A 201 -5.84 -35.57 -14.48
N SER A 202 -4.73 -36.14 -14.96
CA SER A 202 -3.41 -36.09 -14.32
C SER A 202 -2.82 -34.69 -14.20
N PHE A 203 -3.32 -33.71 -14.95
CA PHE A 203 -2.88 -32.31 -14.91
C PHE A 203 -3.39 -31.56 -13.66
N ILE A 204 -4.44 -32.03 -12.97
CA ILE A 204 -5.06 -31.27 -11.87
C ILE A 204 -4.06 -30.99 -10.73
N PRO A 205 -3.32 -31.97 -10.20
CA PRO A 205 -2.32 -31.69 -9.15
C PRO A 205 -1.25 -30.68 -9.60
N ASP A 206 -0.88 -30.67 -10.88
CA ASP A 206 0.13 -29.76 -11.42
C ASP A 206 -0.36 -28.30 -11.47
N LEU A 207 -1.68 -28.06 -11.53
CA LEU A 207 -2.26 -26.71 -11.43
C LEU A 207 -2.04 -26.08 -10.05
N PHE A 208 -2.07 -26.89 -8.98
CA PHE A 208 -1.93 -26.44 -7.60
C PHE A 208 -0.49 -26.50 -7.07
N LYS A 209 0.41 -27.14 -7.83
CA LYS A 209 1.80 -27.40 -7.45
C LYS A 209 2.54 -26.12 -7.06
N GLY A 210 3.05 -26.10 -5.83
CA GLY A 210 3.87 -25.01 -5.29
C GLY A 210 3.07 -23.97 -4.50
N LEU A 211 1.74 -23.95 -4.56
CA LEU A 211 0.92 -23.05 -3.74
C LEU A 211 1.05 -23.34 -2.24
N ASP A 212 1.34 -24.59 -1.89
CA ASP A 212 1.64 -25.06 -0.54
C ASP A 212 3.01 -24.59 -0.02
N LYS A 213 3.93 -24.21 -0.92
CA LYS A 213 5.32 -23.89 -0.57
C LYS A 213 5.57 -22.39 -0.56
N LYS A 214 5.80 -21.83 0.64
CA LYS A 214 6.17 -20.41 0.81
C LYS A 214 7.23 -19.91 -0.18
N ARG A 215 8.33 -20.64 -0.37
CA ARG A 215 9.41 -20.26 -1.30
C ARG A 215 8.95 -20.19 -2.76
N ALA A 216 8.08 -21.10 -3.18
CA ALA A 216 7.52 -21.07 -4.54
C ALA A 216 6.57 -19.88 -4.71
N ARG A 217 5.82 -19.53 -3.65
CA ARG A 217 4.98 -18.33 -3.66
C ARG A 217 5.76 -17.04 -3.75
N GLU A 218 6.82 -16.90 -2.97
CA GLU A 218 7.70 -15.75 -3.05
C GLU A 218 8.35 -15.64 -4.43
N LYS A 219 8.80 -16.77 -5.00
CA LYS A 219 9.36 -16.80 -6.35
C LYS A 219 8.33 -16.34 -7.39
N TYR A 220 7.13 -16.92 -7.38
CA TYR A 220 6.05 -16.55 -8.30
C TYR A 220 5.71 -15.06 -8.19
N ALA A 221 5.60 -14.54 -6.97
CA ALA A 221 5.28 -13.13 -6.74
C ALA A 221 6.34 -12.19 -7.33
N LYS A 222 7.62 -12.52 -7.16
CA LYS A 222 8.74 -11.73 -7.70
C LYS A 222 8.84 -11.78 -9.22
N GLU A 223 8.47 -12.90 -9.83
CA GLU A 223 8.53 -13.10 -11.29
C GLU A 223 7.30 -12.56 -12.02
N THR A 224 6.13 -12.56 -11.35
CA THR A 224 4.84 -12.24 -12.00
C THR A 224 4.36 -10.83 -11.70
N PHE A 225 4.60 -10.31 -10.50
CA PHE A 225 4.13 -8.98 -10.11
C PHE A 225 5.25 -7.95 -10.22
N PRO A 226 4.90 -6.66 -10.36
CA PRO A 226 5.89 -5.59 -10.33
C PRO A 226 6.58 -5.52 -8.97
N PHE A 227 7.74 -6.16 -8.86
CA PHE A 227 8.50 -6.29 -7.63
C PHE A 227 9.82 -5.53 -7.74
N VAL A 228 10.12 -4.74 -6.71
CA VAL A 228 11.43 -4.09 -6.54
C VAL A 228 12.11 -4.68 -5.34
N ALA A 229 13.22 -5.37 -5.57
CA ALA A 229 14.01 -5.96 -4.51
C ALA A 229 14.68 -4.87 -3.66
N PRO A 230 14.66 -4.99 -2.31
CA PRO A 230 15.49 -4.14 -1.48
C PRO A 230 16.96 -4.49 -1.68
N GLU A 231 17.81 -3.47 -1.66
CA GLU A 231 19.26 -3.57 -1.70
C GLU A 231 19.82 -3.44 -0.28
N GLU A 232 20.73 -4.35 0.07
CA GLU A 232 21.46 -4.28 1.34
C GLU A 232 22.50 -3.15 1.28
N GLN A 233 22.47 -2.30 2.30
CA GLN A 233 23.35 -1.15 2.47
C GLN A 233 24.25 -1.38 3.67
N VAL A 234 25.53 -1.01 3.56
CA VAL A 234 26.55 -1.25 4.59
C VAL A 234 26.84 0.04 5.37
N LEU A 235 26.87 -0.06 6.69
CA LEU A 235 27.26 0.98 7.65
C LEU A 235 28.51 0.52 8.41
N GLY A 236 29.67 1.10 8.09
CA GLY A 236 30.93 0.77 8.78
C GLY A 236 31.26 -0.73 8.77
N GLN A 237 31.77 -1.25 9.88
CA GLN A 237 32.17 -2.66 10.02
C GLN A 237 30.99 -3.54 10.47
N GLY A 238 30.33 -4.17 9.50
CA GLY A 238 29.38 -5.28 9.75
C GLY A 238 27.95 -4.90 10.12
N ALA A 239 27.59 -3.61 10.16
CA ALA A 239 26.20 -3.21 10.31
C ALA A 239 25.56 -3.04 8.93
N THR A 240 24.46 -3.74 8.65
CA THR A 240 23.72 -3.60 7.40
C THR A 240 22.26 -3.21 7.62
N TYR A 241 21.65 -2.61 6.60
CA TYR A 241 20.24 -2.24 6.56
C TYR A 241 19.72 -2.39 5.13
N HIS A 242 18.40 -2.24 4.94
CA HIS A 242 17.78 -2.45 3.62
C HIS A 242 17.15 -1.16 3.11
N TYR A 243 17.39 -0.88 1.83
CA TYR A 243 16.86 0.27 1.09
C TYR A 243 16.21 -0.22 -0.21
N VAL A 244 15.03 0.27 -0.55
CA VAL A 244 14.37 0.02 -1.83
C VAL A 244 14.73 1.17 -2.78
N PRO A 245 15.48 0.93 -3.86
CA PRO A 245 15.93 1.99 -4.77
C PRO A 245 14.75 2.78 -5.33
N LEU A 246 14.73 4.07 -5.02
CA LEU A 246 13.61 4.94 -5.35
C LEU A 246 13.37 5.03 -6.88
N PRO A 247 14.39 5.14 -7.75
CA PRO A 247 14.17 5.16 -9.20
C PRO A 247 13.49 3.88 -9.71
N LYS A 248 13.88 2.71 -9.20
CA LYS A 248 13.28 1.42 -9.58
C LYS A 248 11.83 1.33 -9.10
N LEU A 249 11.55 1.76 -7.88
CA LEU A 249 10.20 1.84 -7.32
C LEU A 249 9.32 2.75 -8.16
N LEU A 250 9.74 3.98 -8.42
CA LEU A 250 8.96 4.94 -9.20
C LEU A 250 8.77 4.48 -10.65
N HIS A 251 9.80 3.88 -11.28
CA HIS A 251 9.67 3.30 -12.62
C HIS A 251 8.55 2.27 -12.66
N VAL A 252 8.51 1.34 -11.69
CA VAL A 252 7.43 0.36 -11.57
C VAL A 252 6.07 1.04 -11.38
N LEU A 253 5.97 1.99 -10.45
CA LEU A 253 4.70 2.64 -10.13
C LEU A 253 4.14 3.47 -11.29
N CYS A 254 4.99 4.21 -12.00
CA CYS A 254 4.59 5.00 -13.16
C CYS A 254 4.07 4.15 -14.33
N ASN A 255 4.60 2.94 -14.49
CA ASN A 255 4.19 2.00 -15.53
C ASN A 255 2.92 1.21 -15.17
N ILE A 256 2.42 1.28 -13.94
CA ILE A 256 1.12 0.69 -13.58
C ILE A 256 0.01 1.59 -14.16
N PRO A 257 -0.84 1.12 -15.10
CA PRO A 257 -1.76 1.98 -15.85
C PRO A 257 -2.68 2.83 -14.97
N ASP A 258 -3.24 2.25 -13.91
CA ASP A 258 -4.14 2.96 -13.00
C ASP A 258 -3.40 4.03 -12.17
N ILE A 259 -2.14 3.79 -11.79
CA ILE A 259 -1.32 4.77 -11.07
C ILE A 259 -0.88 5.86 -12.03
N GLY A 260 -0.25 5.50 -13.15
CA GLY A 260 0.25 6.44 -14.17
C GLY A 260 -0.83 7.40 -14.67
N ALA A 261 -2.08 6.94 -14.85
CA ALA A 261 -3.21 7.78 -15.22
C ALA A 261 -3.52 8.89 -14.19
N HIS A 262 -3.19 8.66 -12.92
CA HIS A 262 -3.40 9.61 -11.82
C HIS A 262 -2.15 10.45 -11.47
N LEU A 263 -0.98 10.18 -12.05
CA LEU A 263 0.24 10.93 -11.74
C LEU A 263 0.36 12.27 -12.47
N LYS A 264 -0.46 12.50 -13.51
CA LYS A 264 -0.52 13.80 -14.18
C LYS A 264 -0.98 14.86 -13.17
N THR A 265 -0.03 15.70 -12.76
CA THR A 265 -0.27 16.77 -11.80
C THR A 265 -1.43 17.64 -12.28
N PRO A 266 -2.49 17.84 -11.47
CA PRO A 266 -3.53 18.80 -11.82
C PRO A 266 -2.89 20.18 -12.00
N GLU A 267 -3.29 20.93 -13.02
CA GLU A 267 -2.89 22.33 -13.07
C GLU A 267 -3.44 23.02 -11.82
N PRO A 268 -2.58 23.70 -11.03
CA PRO A 268 -3.05 24.40 -9.85
C PRO A 268 -3.99 25.51 -10.28
N ASP A 269 -5.13 25.63 -9.59
CA ASP A 269 -5.96 26.82 -9.72
C ASP A 269 -5.15 28.03 -9.23
N ASN A 270 -4.99 29.03 -10.09
CA ASN A 270 -4.23 30.24 -9.76
C ASN A 270 -4.95 31.08 -8.68
N GLN A 271 -6.22 30.81 -8.39
CA GLN A 271 -6.94 31.46 -7.31
C GLN A 271 -6.48 30.93 -5.95
N THR A 272 -6.38 31.80 -4.95
CA THR A 272 -6.20 31.36 -3.56
C THR A 272 -7.48 30.65 -3.14
N PRO A 273 -7.44 29.35 -2.82
CA PRO A 273 -8.66 28.62 -2.52
C PRO A 273 -9.22 29.08 -1.17
N SER A 274 -10.55 29.20 -1.08
CA SER A 274 -11.24 29.45 0.19
C SER A 274 -11.15 28.25 1.15
N VAL A 275 -10.89 27.06 0.63
CA VAL A 275 -10.72 25.81 1.38
C VAL A 275 -9.58 25.03 0.75
N TYR A 276 -8.56 24.67 1.55
CA TYR A 276 -7.49 23.79 1.10
C TYR A 276 -8.00 22.37 0.82
N ARG A 277 -7.67 21.86 -0.36
CA ARG A 277 -8.07 20.53 -0.87
C ARG A 277 -6.88 19.63 -1.09
N ASP A 278 -5.76 20.18 -1.55
CA ASP A 278 -4.57 19.38 -1.83
C ASP A 278 -3.24 20.12 -1.59
N TYR A 279 -2.13 19.40 -1.70
CA TYR A 279 -0.77 19.93 -1.52
C TYR A 279 -0.45 21.10 -2.46
N THR A 280 -1.11 21.17 -3.62
CA THR A 280 -0.95 22.23 -4.60
C THR A 280 -1.48 23.59 -4.13
N ASP A 281 -2.38 23.59 -3.14
CA ASP A 281 -3.00 24.80 -2.62
C ASP A 281 -2.09 25.54 -1.63
N GLY A 282 -1.13 24.82 -1.04
CA GLY A 282 -0.22 25.34 -0.03
C GLY A 282 0.86 26.25 -0.63
N MET A 283 1.26 27.27 0.14
CA MET A 283 2.32 28.21 -0.25
C MET A 283 3.65 27.52 -0.57
N LEU A 284 3.98 26.42 0.12
CA LEU A 284 5.17 25.62 -0.18
C LEU A 284 5.20 25.17 -1.64
N TYR A 285 4.09 24.64 -2.16
CA TYR A 285 4.04 24.24 -3.55
C TYR A 285 4.02 25.46 -4.49
N ARG A 286 3.10 26.40 -4.24
CA ARG A 286 2.84 27.52 -5.16
C ARG A 286 4.03 28.46 -5.35
N GLU A 287 4.79 28.73 -4.29
CA GLU A 287 5.84 29.75 -4.30
C GLU A 287 7.26 29.17 -4.37
N HIS A 288 7.46 27.93 -3.92
CA HIS A 288 8.80 27.33 -3.79
C HIS A 288 8.99 26.11 -4.69
N LEU A 289 8.17 25.07 -4.54
CA LEU A 289 8.40 23.84 -5.31
C LEU A 289 8.04 23.99 -6.80
N ARG A 290 7.00 24.76 -7.13
CA ARG A 290 6.60 24.99 -8.53
C ARG A 290 7.68 25.69 -9.35
N SER A 291 8.51 26.55 -8.74
CA SER A 291 9.53 27.31 -9.46
C SER A 291 10.77 26.48 -9.83
N VAL A 292 10.99 25.35 -9.15
CA VAL A 292 12.11 24.43 -9.42
C VAL A 292 11.73 23.25 -10.30
N ILE A 293 10.47 23.12 -10.69
CA ILE A 293 10.01 22.06 -11.60
C ILE A 293 10.49 22.37 -13.04
N PRO A 294 11.24 21.48 -13.69
CA PRO A 294 11.65 21.67 -15.08
C PRO A 294 10.45 21.69 -16.04
N GLN A 295 10.39 22.68 -16.92
CA GLN A 295 9.33 22.79 -17.95
C GLN A 295 9.44 21.71 -19.05
N SER A 296 10.58 21.01 -19.13
CA SER A 296 10.86 19.97 -20.13
C SER A 296 10.21 18.62 -19.82
N CYS A 297 9.72 18.40 -18.59
CA CYS A 297 9.13 17.14 -18.17
C CYS A 297 7.63 17.08 -18.53
N ALA A 298 7.14 15.89 -18.90
CA ALA A 298 5.71 15.71 -19.23
C ALA A 298 4.79 15.97 -18.03
N TYR A 299 5.23 15.56 -16.84
CA TYR A 299 4.63 15.89 -15.54
C TYR A 299 5.68 15.68 -14.44
N THR A 300 5.33 15.99 -13.19
CA THR A 300 6.24 15.82 -12.04
C THR A 300 5.60 14.96 -10.97
N VAL A 301 6.29 13.89 -10.59
CA VAL A 301 5.93 13.06 -9.44
C VAL A 301 6.36 13.76 -8.15
N ILE A 302 5.40 14.01 -7.27
CA ILE A 302 5.59 14.71 -5.99
C ILE A 302 5.54 13.68 -4.86
N ILE A 303 6.62 13.58 -4.09
CA ILE A 303 6.80 12.53 -3.08
C ILE A 303 6.77 13.14 -1.68
N LEU A 304 5.96 12.55 -0.79
CA LEU A 304 6.03 12.81 0.64
C LEU A 304 6.61 11.57 1.33
N PHE A 305 7.69 11.77 2.09
CA PHE A 305 8.23 10.73 2.95
C PHE A 305 7.63 10.82 4.35
N TYR A 306 7.49 9.67 4.98
CA TYR A 306 7.06 9.52 6.36
C TYR A 306 8.06 8.66 7.11
N THR A 307 8.43 9.06 8.33
CA THR A 307 9.33 8.29 9.20
C THR A 307 8.61 7.85 10.45
N ASP A 308 8.78 6.57 10.82
CA ASP A 308 8.26 6.02 12.06
C ASP A 308 9.33 5.18 12.79
N GLU A 309 9.30 5.21 14.11
CA GLU A 309 10.14 4.40 14.99
C GLU A 309 9.35 3.22 15.55
N ILE A 310 9.34 2.11 14.82
CA ILE A 310 8.56 0.93 15.18
C ILE A 310 9.32 0.02 16.14
N GLU A 311 8.59 -0.61 17.06
CA GLU A 311 9.12 -1.62 17.97
C GLU A 311 8.51 -2.99 17.66
N VAL A 312 9.35 -3.95 17.26
CA VAL A 312 8.90 -5.27 16.77
C VAL A 312 8.66 -6.28 17.90
N VAL A 313 8.96 -5.91 19.14
CA VAL A 313 8.80 -6.76 20.31
C VAL A 313 7.59 -6.35 21.14
N ASN A 314 7.14 -7.27 21.99
CA ASN A 314 6.04 -6.99 22.92
C ASN A 314 6.34 -5.71 23.72
N PRO A 315 5.50 -4.66 23.61
CA PRO A 315 5.74 -3.38 24.27
C PRO A 315 5.69 -3.46 25.80
N LEU A 316 5.22 -4.58 26.37
CA LEU A 316 5.19 -4.85 27.80
C LEU A 316 6.25 -5.87 28.26
N GLY A 317 7.05 -6.42 27.34
CA GLY A 317 8.02 -7.47 27.62
C GLY A 317 9.39 -6.95 28.10
N ALA A 318 10.23 -7.87 28.62
CA ALA A 318 11.58 -7.56 29.11
C ALA A 318 12.55 -7.01 28.05
N LYS A 319 12.22 -7.15 26.75
CA LYS A 319 13.01 -6.63 25.62
C LYS A 319 12.50 -5.27 25.12
N ARG A 320 11.65 -4.59 25.89
CA ARG A 320 11.13 -3.28 25.50
C ARG A 320 12.27 -2.29 25.21
N GLY A 321 12.21 -1.63 24.06
CA GLY A 321 13.15 -0.61 23.59
C GLY A 321 14.44 -1.14 22.96
N THR A 322 14.69 -2.46 22.90
CA THR A 322 15.95 -2.99 22.35
C THR A 322 15.93 -3.16 20.83
N HIS A 323 14.81 -3.55 20.24
CA HIS A 323 14.70 -3.87 18.80
C HIS A 323 13.88 -2.83 18.03
N LYS A 324 14.14 -1.56 18.31
CA LYS A 324 13.54 -0.45 17.55
C LYS A 324 14.12 -0.38 16.14
N LEU A 325 13.24 -0.14 15.16
CA LEU A 325 13.59 0.12 13.77
C LEU A 325 13.16 1.55 13.42
N LEU A 326 13.97 2.24 12.63
CA LEU A 326 13.49 3.37 11.85
C LEU A 326 12.97 2.79 10.53
N ALA A 327 11.71 3.08 10.24
CA ALA A 327 11.07 2.81 8.97
C ALA A 327 10.86 4.13 8.21
N VAL A 328 11.22 4.13 6.93
CA VAL A 328 10.94 5.26 6.02
C VAL A 328 9.98 4.78 4.96
N TYR A 329 8.83 5.45 4.86
CA TYR A 329 7.80 5.20 3.88
C TYR A 329 7.71 6.38 2.92
N CYS A 330 7.11 6.18 1.75
CA CYS A 330 6.72 7.26 0.86
C CYS A 330 5.30 7.08 0.32
N CYS A 331 4.68 8.19 -0.05
CA CYS A 331 3.45 8.22 -0.83
C CYS A 331 3.58 9.23 -1.97
N LEU A 332 2.87 8.97 -3.06
CA LEU A 332 2.82 9.86 -4.23
C LEU A 332 1.66 10.83 -4.03
N LEU A 333 1.98 12.12 -3.86
CA LEU A 333 0.96 13.14 -3.58
C LEU A 333 0.05 13.41 -4.78
N ASN A 334 0.51 13.14 -6.00
CA ASN A 334 -0.29 13.26 -7.23
C ASN A 334 -1.56 12.42 -7.19
N LEU A 335 -1.53 11.28 -6.49
CA LEU A 335 -2.69 10.43 -6.34
C LEU A 335 -3.76 11.16 -5.50
N HIS A 336 -4.99 11.19 -6.02
CA HIS A 336 -6.13 11.78 -5.32
C HIS A 336 -6.23 11.25 -3.87
N ALA A 337 -6.58 12.12 -2.92
CA ALA A 337 -6.61 11.84 -1.48
C ALA A 337 -7.25 10.49 -1.10
N ARG A 338 -8.34 10.11 -1.78
CA ARG A 338 -9.05 8.81 -1.61
C ARG A 338 -8.21 7.56 -1.88
N TYR A 339 -7.14 7.68 -2.67
CA TYR A 339 -6.25 6.59 -3.06
C TYR A 339 -4.96 6.63 -2.25
N ARG A 340 -4.28 7.78 -2.19
CA ARG A 340 -3.01 7.91 -1.45
C ARG A 340 -3.09 7.62 0.04
N SER A 341 -4.29 7.72 0.64
CA SER A 341 -4.53 7.40 2.05
C SER A 341 -4.71 5.92 2.33
N LYS A 342 -4.81 5.07 1.31
CA LYS A 342 -4.90 3.63 1.49
C LYS A 342 -3.53 3.02 1.76
N LEU A 343 -3.52 1.96 2.57
CA LEU A 343 -2.29 1.24 2.91
C LEU A 343 -1.55 0.71 1.67
N GLU A 344 -2.27 0.28 0.63
CA GLU A 344 -1.71 -0.19 -0.65
C GLU A 344 -0.93 0.90 -1.43
N SER A 345 -1.09 2.17 -1.07
CA SER A 345 -0.41 3.33 -1.68
C SER A 345 0.66 3.96 -0.77
N ILE A 346 1.02 3.29 0.32
CA ILE A 346 2.09 3.68 1.24
C ILE A 346 3.24 2.68 1.07
N TYR A 347 4.34 3.13 0.46
CA TYR A 347 5.44 2.26 0.07
C TYR A 347 6.57 2.33 1.09
N LEU A 348 7.04 1.19 1.56
CA LEU A 348 8.21 1.10 2.43
C LEU A 348 9.49 1.27 1.57
N VAL A 349 10.34 2.22 1.96
CA VAL A 349 11.56 2.58 1.23
C VAL A 349 12.82 2.20 2.00
N MET A 350 12.78 2.21 3.33
CA MET A 350 13.96 1.90 4.14
C MET A 350 13.59 1.26 5.47
N LEU A 351 14.37 0.26 5.88
CA LEU A 351 14.32 -0.30 7.24
C LEU A 351 15.74 -0.40 7.81
N VAL A 352 15.96 0.27 8.93
CA VAL A 352 17.25 0.29 9.63
C VAL A 352 17.05 0.10 11.12
N ARG A 353 17.95 -0.65 11.76
CA ARG A 353 17.95 -0.75 13.23
C ARG A 353 18.27 0.61 13.82
N TYR A 354 17.43 1.06 14.75
CA TYR A 354 17.59 2.38 15.34
C TYR A 354 18.89 2.54 16.12
N ALA A 355 19.44 1.43 16.65
CA ALA A 355 20.78 1.41 17.23
C ALA A 355 21.85 1.90 16.24
N TYR A 356 21.75 1.54 14.96
CA TYR A 356 22.67 2.00 13.94
C TYR A 356 22.48 3.48 13.63
N VAL A 357 21.24 3.98 13.63
CA VAL A 357 20.97 5.42 13.51
C VAL A 357 21.62 6.20 14.66
N LYS A 358 21.60 5.68 15.90
CA LYS A 358 22.29 6.31 17.04
C LYS A 358 23.82 6.29 16.90
N THR A 359 24.38 5.21 16.37
CA THR A 359 25.83 5.04 16.24
C THR A 359 26.41 5.84 15.08
N TYR A 360 25.78 5.77 13.91
CA TYR A 360 26.31 6.33 12.66
C TYR A 360 25.68 7.67 12.27
N GLY A 361 24.55 8.04 12.88
CA GLY A 361 23.79 9.24 12.53
C GLY A 361 22.89 9.04 11.30
N LEU A 362 22.11 10.07 10.96
CA LEU A 362 21.18 10.04 9.83
C LEU A 362 21.87 10.20 8.48
N THR A 363 23.03 10.87 8.43
CA THR A 363 23.75 11.15 7.18
C THR A 363 24.08 9.90 6.37
N PRO A 364 24.84 8.92 6.90
CA PRO A 364 25.15 7.71 6.14
C PRO A 364 23.93 6.80 5.91
N VAL A 365 22.92 6.88 6.79
CA VAL A 365 21.69 6.09 6.69
C VAL A 365 20.80 6.58 5.54
N LEU A 366 20.67 7.89 5.37
CA LEU A 366 19.82 8.48 4.32
C LEU A 366 20.57 8.74 3.01
N GLN A 367 21.88 8.49 2.97
CA GLN A 367 22.69 8.80 1.79
C GLN A 367 22.19 8.14 0.49
N PRO A 368 21.83 6.84 0.44
CA PRO A 368 21.34 6.24 -0.80
C PRO A 368 20.07 6.91 -1.32
N LEU A 369 19.15 7.25 -0.41
CA LEU A 369 17.92 7.97 -0.76
C LEU A 369 18.19 9.38 -1.30
N LEU A 370 19.13 10.11 -0.69
CA LEU A 370 19.48 11.47 -1.13
C LEU A 370 20.23 11.48 -2.47
N THR A 371 21.08 10.49 -2.70
CA THR A 371 21.72 10.28 -4.00
C THR A 371 20.67 10.05 -5.08
N ASP A 372 19.71 9.16 -4.84
CA ASP A 372 18.61 8.91 -5.77
C ASP A 372 17.75 10.14 -6.00
N LEU A 373 17.40 10.90 -4.95
CA LEU A 373 16.60 12.12 -5.06
C LEU A 373 17.31 13.24 -5.84
N ASN A 374 18.64 13.39 -5.70
CA ASN A 374 19.40 14.34 -6.49
C ASN A 374 19.44 13.94 -7.97
N HIS A 375 19.76 12.67 -8.25
CA HIS A 375 19.74 12.15 -9.63
C HIS A 375 18.36 12.33 -10.28
N LEU A 376 17.29 11.96 -9.58
CA LEU A 376 15.91 12.11 -10.07
C LEU A 376 15.48 13.57 -10.24
N PHE A 377 16.07 14.51 -9.50
CA PHE A 377 15.83 15.93 -9.67
C PHE A 377 16.56 16.49 -10.90
N ASP A 378 17.81 16.08 -11.11
CA ASP A 378 18.67 16.58 -12.20
C ASP A 378 18.29 15.98 -13.55
N GLU A 379 18.07 14.67 -13.62
CA GLU A 379 17.85 13.94 -14.88
C GLU A 379 16.38 13.58 -15.14
N GLY A 380 15.55 13.55 -14.08
CA GLY A 380 14.20 13.01 -14.14
C GLY A 380 14.18 11.48 -14.12
N LEU A 381 13.05 10.92 -14.50
CA LEU A 381 12.80 9.48 -14.62
C LEU A 381 12.25 9.18 -16.01
N THR A 382 12.97 8.34 -16.76
CA THR A 382 12.48 7.86 -18.05
C THR A 382 11.54 6.69 -17.85
N ILE A 383 10.33 6.78 -18.42
CA ILE A 383 9.28 5.76 -18.34
C ILE A 383 8.68 5.48 -19.73
N ASP A 384 8.01 4.35 -19.88
CA ASP A 384 7.28 3.99 -21.09
C ASP A 384 5.78 4.27 -20.90
N LEU A 385 5.27 5.27 -21.60
CA LEU A 385 3.84 5.57 -21.63
C LEU A 385 3.28 5.17 -22.99
N GLU A 386 2.57 4.04 -23.04
CA GLU A 386 1.90 3.54 -24.24
C GLU A 386 2.84 3.34 -25.45
N GLY A 387 4.08 2.90 -25.21
CA GLY A 387 5.12 2.72 -26.23
C GLY A 387 5.93 3.98 -26.52
N ILE A 388 5.70 5.07 -25.78
CA ILE A 388 6.40 6.34 -25.93
C ILE A 388 7.30 6.57 -24.71
N THR A 389 8.61 6.56 -24.96
CA THR A 389 9.62 6.96 -23.98
C THR A 389 9.41 8.41 -23.56
N THR A 390 9.03 8.61 -22.31
CA THR A 390 8.70 9.92 -21.74
C THR A 390 9.55 10.18 -20.51
N ASN A 391 10.12 11.39 -20.41
CA ASN A 391 10.80 11.83 -19.19
C ASN A 391 9.82 12.53 -18.24
N VAL A 392 9.82 12.12 -16.97
CA VAL A 392 9.00 12.70 -15.92
C VAL A 392 9.89 13.28 -14.82
N GLY A 393 9.54 14.45 -14.32
CA GLY A 393 10.26 15.06 -13.21
C GLY A 393 9.91 14.35 -11.91
N VAL A 394 10.80 14.40 -10.92
CA VAL A 394 10.52 13.91 -9.57
C VAL A 394 10.97 14.94 -8.55
N LEU A 395 10.13 15.19 -7.55
CA LEU A 395 10.42 16.21 -6.55
C LEU A 395 9.94 15.79 -5.16
N LEU A 396 10.81 16.02 -4.16
CA LEU A 396 10.48 15.86 -2.76
C LEU A 396 9.59 17.01 -2.27
N PHE A 397 8.39 16.69 -1.81
CA PHE A 397 7.54 17.64 -1.10
C PHE A 397 8.04 17.90 0.32
N GLY A 398 8.35 16.83 1.06
CA GLY A 398 8.87 16.94 2.42
C GLY A 398 8.95 15.61 3.16
N PHE A 399 9.33 15.69 4.43
CA PHE A 399 9.34 14.57 5.37
C PHE A 399 8.36 14.86 6.51
N SER A 400 7.52 13.90 6.84
CA SER A 400 6.63 13.93 8.00
C SER A 400 6.98 12.82 8.99
N GLY A 401 6.58 13.00 10.23
CA GLY A 401 6.83 12.07 11.32
C GLY A 401 6.64 12.78 12.65
N ASP A 402 6.85 12.05 13.75
CA ASP A 402 6.70 12.62 15.08
C ASP A 402 7.62 13.84 15.32
N ASN A 403 7.25 14.67 16.29
CA ASN A 403 7.94 15.93 16.56
C ASN A 403 9.43 15.73 16.83
N LEU A 404 9.81 14.66 17.55
CA LEU A 404 11.21 14.39 17.88
C LEU A 404 12.02 13.98 16.65
N SER A 405 11.47 13.12 15.79
CA SER A 405 12.13 12.67 14.55
C SER A 405 12.32 13.84 13.59
N MET A 406 11.31 14.70 13.43
CA MET A 406 11.41 15.88 12.55
C MET A 406 12.42 16.90 13.08
N HIS A 407 12.50 17.08 14.39
CA HIS A 407 13.56 17.91 14.99
C HIS A 407 14.96 17.34 14.70
N ARG A 408 15.14 16.03 14.83
CA ARG A 408 16.42 15.38 14.54
C ARG A 408 16.79 15.46 13.06
N LEU A 409 15.84 15.13 12.17
CA LEU A 409 16.04 15.19 10.73
C LEU A 409 16.36 16.61 10.26
N GLY A 410 15.67 17.62 10.81
CA GLY A 410 15.91 19.03 10.50
C GLY A 410 17.13 19.66 11.18
N GLY A 411 17.87 18.92 12.03
CA GLY A 411 19.02 19.46 12.76
C GLY A 411 18.64 20.46 13.87
N PHE A 412 17.39 20.46 14.32
CA PHE A 412 16.89 21.32 15.40
C PHE A 412 17.19 20.74 16.78
N THR A 413 16.99 21.54 17.83
CA THR A 413 17.12 21.05 19.22
C THR A 413 16.15 19.90 19.49
N CYS A 414 16.65 18.79 20.05
CA CYS A 414 15.84 17.69 20.57
C CYS A 414 15.60 17.81 22.09
N SER A 415 15.94 18.96 22.68
CA SER A 415 15.64 19.31 24.08
C SER A 415 14.59 20.42 24.11
N PHE A 416 13.44 20.12 24.73
CA PHE A 416 12.24 20.96 24.67
C PHE A 416 11.98 21.78 25.95
N SER A 417 12.89 21.73 26.93
CA SER A 417 12.68 22.36 28.24
C SER A 417 13.11 23.84 28.31
N ASN A 418 13.99 24.30 27.42
CA ASN A 418 14.57 25.64 27.49
C ASN A 418 15.07 26.14 26.12
N GLY A 419 15.27 27.44 25.97
CA GLY A 419 15.75 28.06 24.72
C GLY A 419 14.65 28.24 23.69
N ARG A 420 14.98 28.07 22.41
CA ARG A 420 14.02 28.07 21.28
C ARG A 420 13.76 26.65 20.84
N VAL A 421 12.55 26.16 21.06
CA VAL A 421 12.23 24.72 20.91
C VAL A 421 11.27 24.43 19.76
N CYS A 422 10.74 25.45 19.11
CA CYS A 422 9.87 25.30 17.95
C CYS A 422 10.70 25.26 16.65
N ARG A 423 10.40 24.28 15.77
CA ARG A 423 10.99 24.19 14.42
C ARG A 423 10.38 25.16 13.40
N PHE A 424 9.24 25.77 13.72
CA PHE A 424 8.53 26.69 12.83
C PHE A 424 8.81 28.17 13.15
N CYS A 425 9.05 28.51 14.43
CA CYS A 425 9.25 29.90 14.84
C CYS A 425 10.44 30.10 15.79
N MET A 426 10.81 31.36 15.98
CA MET A 426 11.93 31.82 16.81
C MET A 426 11.50 32.25 18.21
N VAL A 427 10.32 31.82 18.67
CA VAL A 427 9.82 32.17 20.01
C VAL A 427 10.60 31.41 21.07
N SER A 428 10.93 32.10 22.17
CA SER A 428 11.59 31.46 23.31
C SER A 428 10.58 30.69 24.17
N THR A 429 11.01 29.61 24.79
CA THR A 429 10.22 28.79 25.74
C THR A 429 9.51 29.63 26.80
N LYS A 430 10.14 30.70 27.30
CA LYS A 430 9.56 31.63 28.28
C LYS A 430 8.36 32.43 27.75
N GLN A 431 8.24 32.57 26.44
CA GLN A 431 7.21 33.38 25.78
C GLN A 431 6.20 32.54 25.00
N LEU A 432 6.36 31.20 24.94
CA LEU A 432 5.49 30.32 24.17
C LEU A 432 4.02 30.40 24.63
N SER A 433 3.77 30.47 25.93
CA SER A 433 2.42 30.59 26.48
C SER A 433 1.69 31.87 26.09
N LEU A 434 2.43 32.89 25.62
CA LEU A 434 1.88 34.17 25.17
C LEU A 434 1.56 34.16 23.67
N GLN A 435 1.92 33.11 22.93
CA GLN A 435 1.71 33.02 21.49
C GLN A 435 0.40 32.30 21.20
N THR A 436 -0.68 33.06 21.06
CA THR A 436 -2.01 32.51 20.76
C THR A 436 -2.29 32.39 19.26
N SER A 437 -1.46 32.99 18.41
CA SER A 437 -1.57 32.95 16.96
C SER A 437 -0.20 33.00 16.28
N GLU A 438 -0.14 32.54 15.02
CA GLU A 438 1.09 32.60 14.22
C GLU A 438 1.55 34.05 13.96
N SER A 439 0.62 35.01 13.84
CA SER A 439 0.95 36.43 13.62
C SER A 439 1.78 37.05 14.74
N LEU A 440 1.74 36.49 15.95
CA LEU A 440 2.57 36.90 17.09
C LEU A 440 3.96 36.24 17.05
N CYS A 441 4.08 35.16 16.28
CA CYS A 441 5.31 34.39 16.16
C CYS A 441 6.22 34.99 15.08
N LYS A 442 7.52 35.09 15.42
CA LYS A 442 8.55 35.31 14.40
C LYS A 442 8.87 33.98 13.71
N VAL A 443 8.28 33.73 12.55
CA VAL A 443 8.48 32.50 11.75
C VAL A 443 9.94 32.37 11.30
N ARG A 444 10.44 31.12 11.24
CA ARG A 444 11.78 30.81 10.71
C ARG A 444 11.78 30.95 9.18
N THR A 445 12.89 31.40 8.63
CA THR A 445 13.08 31.50 7.18
C THR A 445 14.38 30.83 6.78
N THR A 446 14.46 30.41 5.52
CA THR A 446 15.65 29.75 4.93
C THR A 446 16.91 30.59 5.14
N ASP A 447 16.86 31.89 4.83
CA ASP A 447 18.03 32.78 4.94
C ASP A 447 18.49 32.95 6.39
N ARG A 448 17.54 33.12 7.33
CA ARG A 448 17.89 33.20 8.75
C ARG A 448 18.44 31.89 9.26
N HIS A 449 17.91 30.76 8.80
CA HIS A 449 18.41 29.44 9.16
C HIS A 449 19.87 29.25 8.70
N LYS A 450 20.20 29.66 7.46
CA LYS A 450 21.60 29.67 6.97
C LYS A 450 22.53 30.50 7.86
N LEU A 451 22.11 31.71 8.26
CA LEU A 451 22.88 32.54 9.19
C LEU A 451 23.05 31.88 10.57
N HIS A 452 22.02 31.19 11.09
CA HIS A 452 22.14 30.46 12.35
C HIS A 452 23.16 29.31 12.24
N LEU A 453 23.18 28.57 11.12
CA LEU A 453 24.16 27.51 10.89
C LEU A 453 25.59 28.07 10.84
N GLN A 454 25.80 29.21 10.18
CA GLN A 454 27.10 29.92 10.17
C GLN A 454 27.49 30.38 11.59
N ALA A 455 26.55 30.92 12.37
CA ALA A 455 26.85 31.31 13.74
C ALA A 455 27.21 30.10 14.63
N ILE A 456 26.58 28.95 14.39
CA ILE A 456 26.85 27.70 15.13
C ILE A 456 28.23 27.14 14.77
N SER A 457 28.67 27.24 13.51
CA SER A 457 30.02 26.80 13.13
C SER A 457 31.11 27.66 13.77
N VAL A 458 30.84 28.94 14.03
CA VAL A 458 31.78 29.85 14.72
C VAL A 458 31.78 29.64 16.24
N ASN A 459 30.62 29.54 16.89
CA ASN A 459 30.51 29.35 18.34
C ASN A 459 29.29 28.48 18.71
N GLY A 460 29.43 27.17 18.56
CA GLY A 460 28.34 26.23 18.81
C GLY A 460 27.86 26.22 20.27
N ALA A 461 28.74 26.41 21.24
CA ALA A 461 28.40 26.37 22.67
C ALA A 461 27.36 27.45 23.04
N ALA A 462 27.54 28.67 22.54
CA ALA A 462 26.59 29.76 22.76
C ALA A 462 25.38 29.69 21.81
N ASN A 463 25.62 29.40 20.53
CA ASN A 463 24.64 29.64 19.48
C ASN A 463 23.63 28.51 19.29
N LYS A 464 23.97 27.25 19.58
CA LYS A 464 23.04 26.12 19.40
C LYS A 464 21.75 26.31 20.21
N ARG A 465 21.91 26.62 21.51
CA ARG A 465 20.80 26.89 22.42
C ARG A 465 20.07 28.18 22.08
N LEU A 466 20.82 29.21 21.67
CA LEU A 466 20.23 30.51 21.30
C LEU A 466 19.26 30.35 20.12
N TYR A 467 19.65 29.64 19.06
CA TYR A 467 18.85 29.51 17.85
C TYR A 467 17.94 28.27 17.82
N GLY A 468 18.14 27.33 18.74
CA GLY A 468 17.39 26.07 18.75
C GLY A 468 17.76 25.16 17.58
N VAL A 469 19.00 25.27 17.09
CA VAL A 469 19.54 24.51 15.95
C VAL A 469 20.83 23.86 16.43
N ASN A 470 21.00 22.57 16.21
CA ASN A 470 22.14 21.80 16.69
C ASN A 470 23.21 21.61 15.61
N GLU A 471 22.79 21.39 14.37
CA GLU A 471 23.64 21.05 13.24
C GLU A 471 22.89 21.26 11.91
N SER A 472 23.62 21.11 10.80
CA SER A 472 23.01 21.14 9.47
C SER A 472 22.22 19.85 9.23
N SER A 473 21.00 19.98 8.71
CA SER A 473 20.21 18.83 8.28
C SER A 473 20.85 18.14 7.09
N VAL A 474 20.71 16.82 7.03
CA VAL A 474 21.08 16.00 5.88
C VAL A 474 20.25 16.33 4.63
N LEU A 475 19.02 16.81 4.79
CA LEU A 475 18.13 17.17 3.67
C LEU A 475 18.65 18.35 2.86
N LEU A 476 19.48 19.22 3.47
CA LEU A 476 20.08 20.37 2.79
C LEU A 476 21.14 19.97 1.74
N GLN A 477 21.41 18.67 1.57
CA GLN A 477 22.13 18.14 0.40
C GLN A 477 21.31 18.22 -0.90
N LEU A 478 19.99 18.39 -0.81
CA LEU A 478 19.13 18.65 -1.96
C LEU A 478 19.08 20.16 -2.24
N PRO A 479 19.31 20.63 -3.48
CA PRO A 479 19.48 22.07 -3.76
C PRO A 479 18.22 22.91 -3.52
N TYR A 480 17.06 22.27 -3.54
CA TYR A 480 15.74 22.89 -3.34
C TYR A 480 15.16 22.66 -1.94
N ALA A 481 15.86 21.95 -1.05
CA ALA A 481 15.32 21.63 0.27
C ALA A 481 15.31 22.83 1.22
N ASP A 482 14.20 22.98 1.94
CA ASP A 482 14.02 23.94 3.03
C ASP A 482 13.44 23.26 4.27
N VAL A 483 14.30 22.97 5.24
CA VAL A 483 13.91 22.33 6.51
C VAL A 483 13.00 23.18 7.40
N THR A 484 12.84 24.47 7.10
CA THR A 484 11.89 25.35 7.81
C THR A 484 10.47 25.23 7.25
N ARG A 485 10.30 24.68 6.05
CA ARG A 485 8.99 24.58 5.35
C ARG A 485 8.61 23.14 4.95
N GLN A 486 9.57 22.24 4.76
CA GLN A 486 9.36 20.88 4.24
C GLN A 486 9.37 19.78 5.32
N LEU A 487 9.19 20.17 6.59
CA LEU A 487 9.02 19.27 7.73
C LEU A 487 7.63 19.48 8.38
N PRO A 488 6.52 19.17 7.66
CA PRO A 488 5.17 19.40 8.13
C PRO A 488 4.90 18.73 9.48
N PRO A 489 3.94 19.25 10.28
CA PRO A 489 3.47 18.57 11.47
C PRO A 489 2.80 17.24 11.13
N ASP A 490 2.85 16.30 12.07
CA ASP A 490 2.10 15.06 12.00
C ASP A 490 0.75 15.29 12.67
N LEU A 491 -0.32 15.35 11.90
CA LEU A 491 -1.67 15.60 12.44
C LEU A 491 -2.09 14.52 13.44
N MET A 492 -1.64 13.28 13.27
CA MET A 492 -1.94 12.19 14.20
C MET A 492 -1.32 12.49 15.57
N HIS A 493 0.00 12.66 15.61
CA HIS A 493 0.75 12.84 16.85
C HIS A 493 0.57 14.23 17.48
N ASP A 494 0.68 15.30 16.67
CA ASP A 494 0.71 16.67 17.17
C ASP A 494 -0.70 17.20 17.50
N VAL A 495 -1.71 16.85 16.70
CA VAL A 495 -3.09 17.34 16.87
C VAL A 495 -3.97 16.31 17.56
N LEU A 496 -4.19 15.15 16.95
CA LEU A 496 -5.21 14.20 17.39
C LEU A 496 -4.85 13.48 18.69
N GLU A 497 -3.58 13.13 18.89
CA GLU A 497 -3.07 12.48 20.09
C GLU A 497 -2.41 13.46 21.07
N GLY A 498 -2.13 14.68 20.63
CA GLY A 498 -1.51 15.74 21.43
C GLY A 498 -2.47 16.87 21.77
N GLY A 499 -2.43 17.93 20.97
CA GLY A 499 -3.05 19.23 21.30
C GLY A 499 -4.57 19.18 21.49
N ALA A 500 -5.28 18.37 20.70
CA ALA A 500 -6.73 18.32 20.73
C ALA A 500 -7.27 17.84 22.08
N GLU A 501 -6.60 16.88 22.74
CA GLU A 501 -7.00 16.41 24.07
C GLU A 501 -6.89 17.53 25.11
N CYS A 502 -5.83 18.34 25.03
CA CYS A 502 -5.62 19.46 25.93
C CYS A 502 -6.74 20.50 25.77
N VAL A 503 -7.02 20.90 24.53
CA VAL A 503 -8.07 21.89 24.22
C VAL A 503 -9.45 21.38 24.62
N LEU A 504 -9.79 20.14 24.21
CA LEU A 504 -11.09 19.53 24.49
C LEU A 504 -11.38 19.46 25.99
N ARG A 505 -10.39 19.07 26.81
CA ARG A 505 -10.55 19.01 28.28
C ARG A 505 -10.95 20.36 28.86
N HIS A 506 -10.30 21.44 28.43
CA HIS A 506 -10.60 22.79 28.93
C HIS A 506 -11.98 23.26 28.48
N ILE A 507 -12.35 23.00 27.22
CA ILE A 507 -13.68 23.34 26.69
C ILE A 507 -14.77 22.62 27.49
N LEU A 508 -14.67 21.29 27.64
CA LEU A 508 -15.68 20.52 28.37
C LEU A 508 -15.78 20.95 29.85
N ASN A 509 -14.66 21.17 30.52
CA ASN A 509 -14.67 21.65 31.91
C ASN A 509 -15.30 23.05 32.04
N ALA A 510 -15.03 23.96 31.08
CA ALA A 510 -15.64 25.29 31.08
C ALA A 510 -17.16 25.22 30.87
N LEU A 511 -17.62 24.41 29.91
CA LEU A 511 -19.06 24.24 29.63
C LEU A 511 -19.81 23.59 30.80
N LEU A 512 -19.22 22.57 31.44
CA LEU A 512 -19.75 21.95 32.65
C LEU A 512 -19.82 22.95 33.82
N SER A 513 -18.76 23.75 34.00
CA SER A 513 -18.70 24.75 35.08
C SER A 513 -19.69 25.89 34.88
N ALA A 514 -19.98 26.24 33.62
CA ALA A 514 -20.99 27.23 33.26
C ALA A 514 -22.43 26.68 33.34
N GLY A 515 -22.60 25.37 33.60
CA GLY A 515 -23.93 24.72 33.59
C GLY A 515 -24.56 24.61 32.20
N LEU A 516 -23.77 24.82 31.13
CA LEU A 516 -24.20 24.68 29.74
C LEU A 516 -24.22 23.21 29.28
N LEU A 517 -23.45 22.36 29.97
CA LEU A 517 -23.49 20.91 29.82
C LEU A 517 -23.68 20.26 31.20
N LEU A 518 -24.40 19.15 31.22
CA LEU A 518 -24.43 18.18 32.29
C LEU A 518 -23.45 17.05 31.99
N ARG A 519 -23.00 16.33 33.03
CA ARG A 519 -22.11 15.18 32.85
C ARG A 519 -22.75 14.08 32.01
N SER A 520 -24.06 13.89 32.13
CA SER A 520 -24.85 12.94 31.33
C SER A 520 -24.86 13.27 29.83
N ASP A 521 -24.60 14.52 29.45
CA ASP A 521 -24.58 14.89 28.04
C ASP A 521 -23.37 14.29 27.32
N LEU A 522 -22.32 13.91 28.05
CA LEU A 522 -21.16 13.22 27.47
C LEU A 522 -21.48 11.76 27.08
N ASP A 523 -22.50 11.16 27.71
CA ASP A 523 -22.95 9.80 27.38
C ASP A 523 -23.54 9.74 25.95
N ARG A 524 -23.95 10.90 25.40
CA ARG A 524 -24.45 11.05 24.03
C ARG A 524 -23.42 10.69 22.96
N VAL A 525 -22.12 10.71 23.31
CA VAL A 525 -21.04 10.24 22.43
C VAL A 525 -21.26 8.77 22.03
N CYS A 526 -21.75 7.94 22.95
CA CYS A 526 -21.98 6.52 22.70
C CYS A 526 -23.25 6.23 21.88
N SER A 527 -24.26 7.10 22.00
CA SER A 527 -25.55 6.93 21.32
C SER A 527 -25.63 7.67 19.98
N PHE A 528 -24.64 8.50 19.62
CA PHE A 528 -24.66 9.27 18.39
C PHE A 528 -24.64 8.37 17.15
N GLU A 529 -25.56 8.62 16.22
CA GLU A 529 -25.68 7.86 14.98
C GLU A 529 -24.71 8.39 13.92
N TYR A 530 -23.60 7.69 13.74
CA TYR A 530 -22.62 8.01 12.71
C TYR A 530 -23.06 7.51 11.33
N GLY A 531 -22.91 8.35 10.31
CA GLY A 531 -23.13 7.97 8.93
C GLY A 531 -22.15 6.89 8.43
N PRO A 532 -22.42 6.27 7.26
CA PRO A 532 -21.65 5.13 6.75
C PRO A 532 -20.13 5.36 6.65
N ASN A 533 -19.71 6.60 6.36
CA ASN A 533 -18.30 6.96 6.21
C ASN A 533 -17.54 7.01 7.54
N ASP A 534 -18.21 7.35 8.64
CA ASP A 534 -17.60 7.54 9.95
C ASP A 534 -17.90 6.36 10.91
N ASN A 535 -18.83 5.47 10.54
CA ASN A 535 -19.27 4.33 11.36
C ASN A 535 -18.16 3.33 11.73
N LYS A 536 -17.06 3.26 10.97
CA LYS A 536 -15.88 2.44 11.33
C LYS A 536 -14.96 3.10 12.36
N ASN A 537 -15.07 4.42 12.51
CA ASN A 537 -14.22 5.26 13.34
C ASN A 537 -15.02 5.95 14.45
N LYS A 538 -16.09 5.30 14.97
CA LYS A 538 -16.92 5.90 16.01
C LYS A 538 -16.09 6.36 17.18
N ALA A 539 -16.48 7.49 17.76
CA ALA A 539 -15.86 7.98 18.98
C ALA A 539 -16.02 6.96 20.12
N VAL A 540 -15.04 6.92 20.99
CA VAL A 540 -15.09 6.14 22.23
C VAL A 540 -15.66 7.02 23.33
N GLU A 541 -16.35 6.40 24.30
CA GLU A 541 -16.88 7.07 25.48
C GLU A 541 -15.83 7.96 26.17
N ILE A 542 -16.24 9.19 26.51
CA ILE A 542 -15.40 10.12 27.26
C ILE A 542 -15.50 9.77 28.75
N ASN A 543 -14.49 9.05 29.25
CA ASN A 543 -14.45 8.71 30.67
C ASN A 543 -14.34 9.97 31.55
N VAL A 544 -15.09 10.03 32.64
CA VAL A 544 -15.05 11.16 33.60
C VAL A 544 -13.64 11.47 34.12
N ALA A 545 -12.77 10.45 34.25
CA ALA A 545 -11.37 10.63 34.61
C ALA A 545 -10.60 11.53 33.63
N PHE A 546 -11.01 11.61 32.36
CA PHE A 546 -10.43 12.55 31.39
C PHE A 546 -10.61 14.02 31.82
N LEU A 547 -11.72 14.33 32.49
CA LEU A 547 -12.06 15.69 32.94
C LEU A 547 -11.35 16.07 34.24
N THR A 548 -11.23 15.10 35.16
CA THR A 548 -10.77 15.33 36.54
C THR A 548 -9.30 14.97 36.76
N SER A 549 -8.74 14.09 35.94
CA SER A 549 -7.35 13.65 36.02
C SER A 549 -6.62 13.96 34.71
N LYS A 550 -5.28 13.81 34.71
CA LYS A 550 -4.48 13.88 33.48
C LYS A 550 -4.62 12.61 32.60
N ALA A 551 -5.73 11.86 32.73
CA ALA A 551 -5.99 10.70 31.90
C ALA A 551 -6.13 11.12 30.42
N ALA A 552 -5.59 10.28 29.54
CA ALA A 552 -5.66 10.47 28.09
C ALA A 552 -7.08 10.19 27.56
N LEU A 553 -7.43 10.84 26.46
CA LEU A 553 -8.65 10.52 25.73
C LEU A 553 -8.49 9.15 25.06
N LYS A 554 -9.43 8.24 25.31
CA LYS A 554 -9.39 6.89 24.71
C LYS A 554 -9.74 6.94 23.22
N GLY A 555 -9.24 5.94 22.49
CA GLY A 555 -9.52 5.74 21.07
C GLY A 555 -8.30 5.93 20.17
N THR A 556 -8.43 5.48 18.92
CA THR A 556 -7.45 5.73 17.85
C THR A 556 -7.52 7.18 17.39
N ALA A 557 -6.48 7.69 16.76
CA ALA A 557 -6.50 9.04 16.18
C ALA A 557 -7.70 9.29 15.25
N SER A 558 -8.08 8.31 14.41
CA SER A 558 -9.27 8.42 13.56
C SER A 558 -10.57 8.53 14.35
N SER A 559 -10.70 7.82 15.48
CA SER A 559 -11.86 7.95 16.36
C SER A 559 -11.90 9.29 17.09
N LYS A 560 -10.74 9.83 17.50
CA LYS A 560 -10.62 11.17 18.10
C LYS A 560 -10.97 12.25 17.08
N TRP A 561 -10.52 12.11 15.84
CA TRP A 561 -10.91 13.01 14.74
C TRP A 561 -12.42 13.01 14.50
N CYS A 562 -13.04 11.83 14.52
CA CYS A 562 -14.49 11.69 14.40
C CYS A 562 -15.19 12.43 15.55
N LEU A 563 -14.77 12.21 16.80
CA LEU A 563 -15.31 12.92 17.96
C LEU A 563 -15.21 14.44 17.78
N LEU A 564 -14.03 14.97 17.45
CA LEU A 564 -13.81 16.42 17.35
C LEU A 564 -14.66 17.08 16.26
N ARG A 565 -14.84 16.41 15.11
CA ARG A 565 -15.69 16.90 14.01
C ARG A 565 -17.16 16.95 14.38
N PHE A 566 -17.64 15.94 15.10
CA PHE A 566 -19.05 15.79 15.44
C PHE A 566 -19.39 16.34 16.83
N LEU A 567 -18.43 16.80 17.62
CA LEU A 567 -18.65 17.21 19.01
C LEU A 567 -19.79 18.23 19.17
N PRO A 568 -19.88 19.31 18.37
CA PRO A 568 -20.97 20.27 18.51
C PRO A 568 -22.35 19.62 18.24
N LEU A 569 -22.41 18.72 17.26
CA LEU A 569 -23.63 17.99 16.91
C LEU A 569 -23.99 16.94 17.96
N ILE A 570 -22.99 16.26 18.54
CA ILE A 570 -23.18 15.27 19.60
C ILE A 570 -23.74 15.94 20.84
N LEU A 571 -23.21 17.10 21.22
CA LEU A 571 -23.55 17.81 22.45
C LEU A 571 -24.69 18.82 22.30
N GLU A 572 -25.19 19.04 21.08
CA GLU A 572 -26.24 20.02 20.76
C GLU A 572 -25.88 21.47 21.17
N ILE A 573 -24.62 21.86 20.96
CA ILE A 573 -24.07 23.18 21.32
C ILE A 573 -23.59 23.99 20.11
#